data_AF-A0A3C1S6T5-F1
#
_entry.id   AF-A0A3C1S6T5-F1
#
_cell.length_a   1.000
_cell.length_b   1.000
_cell.length_c   1.000
_cell.angle_alpha   90.00
_cell.angle_beta   90.00
_cell.angle_gamma   90.00
#
_symmetry.space_group_name_H-M   'P 1'
#
loop_
_entity.id
_entity.type
_entity.pdbx_description
1 polymer ?
#
loop_
_entity_poly.entity_id
_entity_poly.type
_entity_poly.pdbx_seq_one_letter_code
_entity_poly.pdbx_strand_id
1 'polypeptide(L)'
;MSVNRRKIAVIVPKYGLVGGGERFVLELTERIAKHPLYEVHVFANQWRAVSDNVAFHKVPIIRFPKFLTTPGFAFFANRQISQMNFDIVHSHERV
;
A
#
# COMPACT_ATOMS: atom_id res chain seq x y z
N MET A 1 28.30 4.02 3.71
CA MET A 1 27.72 2.67 3.57
C MET A 1 26.30 2.83 3.05
N SER A 2 26.00 2.33 1.84
CA SER A 2 24.62 2.31 1.34
C SER A 2 23.84 1.33 2.21
N VAL A 3 22.96 1.83 3.06
CA VAL A 3 22.06 0.99 3.85
C VAL A 3 21.12 0.34 2.86
N ASN A 4 21.25 -0.98 2.63
CA ASN A 4 20.31 -1.72 1.81
C ASN A 4 18.97 -1.77 2.56
N ARG A 5 18.07 -0.83 2.24
CA ARG A 5 16.75 -0.76 2.86
C ARG A 5 15.87 -1.84 2.27
N ARG A 6 15.20 -2.60 3.14
CA ARG A 6 14.22 -3.59 2.70
C ARG A 6 12.95 -2.89 2.25
N LYS A 7 12.47 -3.24 1.06
CA LYS A 7 11.30 -2.65 0.43
C LYS A 7 10.05 -3.42 0.80
N ILE A 8 9.08 -2.73 1.36
CA ILE A 8 7.80 -3.29 1.79
C ILE A 8 6.69 -2.66 0.96
N ALA A 9 5.93 -3.49 0.25
CA ALA A 9 4.70 -3.08 -0.41
C ALA A 9 3.51 -3.31 0.51
N VAL A 10 2.70 -2.28 0.74
CA VAL A 10 1.43 -2.35 1.45
C VAL A 10 0.30 -2.10 0.46
N ILE A 11 -0.65 -3.03 0.37
CA ILE A 11 -1.78 -2.94 -0.57
C ILE A 11 -3.07 -2.66 0.20
N VAL A 12 -3.70 -1.51 -0.08
CA VAL A 12 -4.99 -1.15 0.52
C VAL A 12 -5.76 -0.16 -0.37
N PRO A 13 -7.07 -0.35 -0.64
CA PRO A 13 -7.82 0.56 -1.51
C PRO A 13 -7.88 2.01 -1.00
N LYS A 14 -7.97 2.18 0.32
CA LYS A 14 -8.06 3.46 1.02
C LYS A 14 -7.08 3.50 2.18
N TYR A 15 -6.31 4.57 2.29
CA TYR A 15 -5.30 4.72 3.34
C TYR A 15 -5.53 5.98 4.16
N GLY A 16 -5.74 5.84 5.48
CA GLY A 16 -5.91 6.97 6.39
C GLY A 16 -7.19 7.80 6.17
N LEU A 17 -8.20 7.23 5.49
CA LEU A 17 -9.45 7.91 5.16
C LEU A 17 -10.65 7.45 5.99
N VAL A 18 -10.58 6.28 6.62
CA VAL A 18 -11.72 5.66 7.32
C VAL A 18 -11.30 5.29 8.75
N GLY A 19 -12.24 5.40 9.70
CA GLY A 19 -12.06 4.90 11.07
C GLY A 19 -12.24 3.38 11.15
N GLY A 20 -11.64 2.72 12.15
CA GLY A 20 -11.75 1.26 12.37
C GLY A 20 -10.54 0.49 11.85
N GLY A 21 -10.74 -0.66 11.18
CA GLY A 21 -9.67 -1.56 10.74
C GLY A 21 -8.61 -0.91 9.82
N GLU A 22 -8.99 0.08 9.01
CA GLU A 22 -8.03 0.84 8.18
C GLU A 22 -7.05 1.68 9.03
N ARG A 23 -7.43 2.05 10.25
CA ARG A 23 -6.54 2.77 11.19
C ARG A 23 -5.38 1.89 11.63
N PHE A 24 -5.59 0.58 11.75
CA PHE A 24 -4.52 -0.36 12.06
C PHE A 24 -3.46 -0.37 10.95
N VAL A 25 -3.89 -0.43 9.68
CA VAL A 25 -2.99 -0.39 8.51
C VAL A 25 -2.17 0.91 8.53
N LEU A 26 -2.83 2.05 8.73
CA LEU A 26 -2.17 3.34 8.85
C LEU A 26 -1.11 3.33 9.96
N GLU A 27 -1.50 3.01 11.20
CA GLU A 27 -0.59 3.08 12.36
C GLU A 27 0.58 2.09 12.23
N LEU A 28 0.33 0.89 11.72
CA LEU A 28 1.37 -0.11 11.48
C LEU A 28 2.35 0.35 10.41
N THR A 29 1.84 0.80 9.26
CA THR A 29 2.64 1.28 8.13
C THR A 29 3.53 2.45 8.54
N GLU A 30 2.97 3.44 9.24
CA GLU A 30 3.71 4.61 9.72
C GLU A 30 4.77 4.26 10.76
N ARG A 31 4.51 3.29 11.64
CA ARG A 31 5.52 2.80 12.61
C ARG A 31 6.68 2.09 11.91
N ILE A 32 6.40 1.28 10.90
CA ILE A 32 7.43 0.59 10.11
C ILE A 32 8.26 1.61 9.30
N ALA A 33 7.60 2.58 8.67
CA ALA A 33 8.23 3.59 7.82
C ALA A 33 9.20 4.52 8.59
N LYS A 34 9.01 4.68 9.90
CA LYS A 34 9.94 5.42 10.77
C LYS A 34 11.30 4.72 10.95
N HIS A 35 11.37 3.42 10.69
CA HIS A 35 12.59 2.67 10.89
C HIS A 35 13.50 2.80 9.64
N PRO A 36 14.76 3.25 9.79
CA PRO A 36 15.62 3.62 8.65
C PRO A 36 16.06 2.43 7.76
N LEU A 37 15.81 1.19 8.21
CA LEU A 37 16.06 -0.02 7.42
C LEU A 37 14.95 -0.36 6.44
N TYR A 38 13.78 0.28 6.53
CA TYR A 38 12.64 -0.05 5.69
C TYR A 38 12.29 1.10 4.76
N GLU A 39 11.94 0.76 3.53
CA GLU A 39 11.34 1.66 2.55
C GLU A 39 9.93 1.16 2.28
N VAL A 40 8.93 1.96 2.65
CA VAL A 40 7.53 1.53 2.64
C VAL A 40 6.80 2.19 1.49
N HIS A 41 6.16 1.38 0.66
CA HIS A 41 5.38 1.81 -0.49
C HIS A 41 3.93 1.37 -0.32
N VAL A 42 2.99 2.31 -0.35
CA VAL A 42 1.55 2.05 -0.26
C VAL A 42 0.92 2.13 -1.64
N PHE A 43 0.29 1.05 -2.06
CA PHE A 43 -0.50 0.95 -3.29
C PHE A 43 -1.97 1.14 -2.95
N ALA A 44 -2.50 2.32 -3.28
CA ALA A 44 -3.86 2.72 -2.91
C ALA A 44 -4.57 3.53 -3.99
N ASN A 45 -5.90 3.46 -4.01
CA ASN A 45 -6.68 4.36 -4.86
C ASN A 45 -6.89 5.71 -4.19
N GLN A 46 -7.05 5.78 -2.88
CA GLN A 46 -7.22 7.05 -2.17
C GLN A 46 -6.41 7.01 -0.89
N TRP A 47 -5.77 8.12 -0.54
CA TRP A 47 -5.04 8.22 0.71
C TRP A 47 -5.09 9.61 1.29
N ARG A 48 -4.85 9.69 2.60
CA ARG A 48 -4.45 10.89 3.31
C ARG A 48 -3.08 10.60 3.93
N ALA A 49 -2.05 11.26 3.41
CA ALA A 49 -0.71 11.14 3.94
C ALA A 49 -0.66 11.72 5.37
N VAL A 50 0.04 11.02 6.27
CA VAL A 50 0.26 11.46 7.66
C VAL A 50 1.74 11.78 7.90
N SER A 51 2.65 11.17 7.14
CA SER A 51 4.06 11.55 7.08
C SER A 51 4.64 11.41 5.67
N ASP A 52 5.86 11.93 5.49
CA ASP A 52 6.64 11.81 4.25
C ASP A 52 7.49 10.53 4.20
N ASN A 53 7.36 9.64 5.19
CA ASN A 53 8.15 8.40 5.25
C ASN A 53 7.59 7.27 4.38
N VAL A 54 6.40 7.47 3.79
CA VAL A 54 5.68 6.47 3.01
C VAL A 54 5.55 6.96 1.57
N ALA A 55 5.99 6.15 0.62
CA ALA A 55 5.81 6.43 -0.81
C ALA A 55 4.44 5.92 -1.27
N PHE A 56 3.62 6.79 -1.85
CA PHE A 56 2.28 6.42 -2.32
C PHE A 56 2.23 6.18 -3.83
N HIS A 57 1.59 5.08 -4.22
CA HIS A 57 1.36 4.70 -5.61
C HIS A 57 -0.15 4.60 -5.87
N LYS A 58 -0.61 5.34 -6.87
CA LYS A 58 -2.02 5.34 -7.26
C LYS A 58 -2.38 4.05 -7.99
N VAL A 59 -3.32 3.29 -7.43
CA VAL A 59 -3.92 2.13 -8.10
C VAL A 59 -5.34 2.46 -8.53
N PRO A 60 -5.70 2.27 -9.82
CA PRO A 60 -7.06 2.52 -10.28
C PRO A 60 -8.07 1.51 -9.70
N ILE A 61 -9.29 1.98 -9.45
CA ILE A 61 -10.42 1.13 -9.06
C ILE A 61 -11.51 1.20 -10.13
N ILE A 62 -11.95 0.03 -10.59
CA ILE A 62 -13.15 -0.12 -11.40
C ILE A 62 -14.35 0.04 -10.48
N ARG A 63 -15.19 1.06 -10.72
CA ARG A 63 -16.37 1.35 -9.88
C ARG A 63 -17.61 0.56 -10.29
N PHE A 64 -17.67 0.13 -11.56
CA PHE A 64 -18.77 -0.64 -12.10
C PHE A 64 -18.26 -1.58 -13.19
N PRO A 65 -18.70 -2.85 -13.23
CA PRO A 65 -19.61 -3.49 -12.28
C PRO A 65 -18.95 -3.85 -10.93
N LYS A 66 -19.73 -3.87 -9.83
CA LYS A 66 -19.22 -3.97 -8.44
C LYS A 66 -18.43 -5.24 -8.14
N PHE A 67 -18.70 -6.34 -8.82
CA PHE A 67 -17.96 -7.59 -8.66
C PHE A 67 -16.53 -7.52 -9.22
N LEU A 68 -16.23 -6.57 -10.10
CA LEU A 68 -14.88 -6.36 -10.64
C LEU A 68 -14.03 -5.40 -9.79
N THR A 69 -14.61 -4.72 -8.80
CA THR A 69 -13.91 -3.71 -8.00
C THR A 69 -12.67 -4.30 -7.32
N THR A 70 -12.83 -5.37 -6.54
CA THR A 70 -11.75 -6.04 -5.81
C THR A 70 -10.76 -6.77 -6.73
N PRO A 71 -11.17 -7.67 -7.64
CA PRO A 71 -10.21 -8.37 -8.51
C PRO A 71 -9.52 -7.41 -9.50
N GLY A 72 -10.21 -6.36 -9.96
CA GLY A 72 -9.61 -5.32 -10.79
C GLY A 72 -8.54 -4.54 -10.05
N PHE A 73 -8.82 -4.10 -8.83
CA PHE A 73 -7.83 -3.43 -7.98
C PHE A 73 -6.61 -4.34 -7.72
N ALA A 74 -6.85 -5.61 -7.36
CA ALA A 74 -5.79 -6.61 -7.15
C ALA A 74 -4.90 -6.78 -8.39
N PHE A 75 -5.51 -6.90 -9.57
CA PHE A 75 -4.78 -7.01 -10.83
C PHE A 75 -3.89 -5.79 -11.09
N PHE A 76 -4.42 -4.57 -10.92
CA PHE A 76 -3.65 -3.35 -11.14
C PHE A 76 -2.55 -3.14 -10.08
N ALA A 77 -2.81 -3.49 -8.82
CA ALA A 77 -1.80 -3.45 -7.77
C ALA A 77 -0.66 -4.43 -8.06
N ASN A 78 -0.98 -5.70 -8.36
CA ASN A 78 0.00 -6.72 -8.69
C ASN A 78 0.84 -6.35 -9.93
N ARG A 79 0.22 -5.75 -10.95
CA ARG A 79 0.95 -5.26 -12.13
C ARG A 79 1.95 -4.15 -11.79
N GLN A 80 1.62 -3.24 -10.88
CA GLN A 80 2.56 -2.19 -10.46
C GLN A 80 3.66 -2.74 -9.55
N ILE A 81 3.30 -3.66 -8.65
CA ILE A 81 4.25 -4.33 -7.76
C ILE A 81 5.28 -5.12 -8.55
N SER A 82 4.87 -5.86 -9.59
CA SER A 82 5.79 -6.65 -10.42
C SER A 82 6.75 -5.82 -11.27
N GLN A 83 6.50 -4.52 -11.44
CA GLN A 83 7.42 -3.59 -12.09
C GLN A 83 8.53 -3.08 -11.14
N MET A 84 8.45 -3.42 -9.86
CA MET A 84 9.39 -3.02 -8.81
C MET A 84 9.87 -4.26 -8.05
N ASN A 85 11.04 -4.15 -7.40
CA ASN A 85 11.55 -5.23 -6.55
C ASN A 85 11.17 -4.95 -5.10
N PHE A 86 10.32 -5.81 -4.53
CA PHE A 86 9.90 -5.76 -3.12
C PHE A 86 10.35 -7.02 -2.38
N ASP A 87 10.83 -6.85 -1.15
CA ASP A 87 11.23 -7.97 -0.29
C ASP A 87 10.01 -8.61 0.39
N ILE A 88 9.00 -7.80 0.71
CA ILE A 88 7.77 -8.23 1.38
C ILE A 88 6.57 -7.51 0.75
N VAL A 89 5.51 -8.27 0.48
CA VAL A 89 4.20 -7.75 0.09
C VAL A 89 3.22 -8.04 1.21
N HIS A 90 2.60 -7.00 1.76
CA HIS A 90 1.62 -7.07 2.82
C HIS A 90 0.26 -6.58 2.29
N SER A 91 -0.70 -7.50 2.15
CA SER A 91 -2.07 -7.19 1.77
C SER A 91 -2.99 -7.22 2.99
N HIS A 92 -3.85 -6.20 3.11
CA HIS A 92 -4.86 -6.11 4.17
C HIS A 92 -6.28 -6.46 3.71
N GLU A 93 -6.45 -6.89 2.46
CA GLU A 93 -7.72 -7.37 1.91
C GLU A 93 -7.50 -8.68 1.13
N ARG A 94 -8.58 -9.30 0.62
CA ARG A 94 -8.50 -10.46 -0.28
C ARG A 94 -7.87 -10.02 -1.61
N VAL A 95 -6.55 -10.01 -1.65
CA VAL A 95 -5.69 -9.75 -2.81
C VAL A 95 -4.80 -10.97 -2.99
#